data_AF-A0A1M5S3I7-F1
#
_entry.id   AF-A0A1M5S3I7-F1
#
_cell.length_a   1.000
_cell.length_b   1.000
_cell.length_c   1.000
_cell.angle_alpha   90.00
_cell.angle_beta   90.00
_cell.angle_gamma   90.00
#
_symmetry.space_group_name_H-M   'P 1'
#
loop_
_entity.id
_entity.type
_entity.pdbx_description
1 polymer ?
#
loop_
_entity_poly.entity_id
_entity_poly.type
_entity_poly.pdbx_seq_one_letter_code
_entity_poly.pdbx_strand_id
1 'polypeptide(L)'
;MGDVFKALADPTRRALLDELQDRDGQTLFELCTRLLHRGVSSSRQAVSQHLDVLEQAGLVRRRREGRYTFHSLDTSPLRAITERWRIDPEEGPCGSP
;
A
#
# COMPACT_ATOMS: atom_id res chain seq x y z
N MET A 1 -3.92 16.71 4.98
CA MET A 1 -2.62 16.55 5.69
C MET A 1 -2.72 15.59 6.88
N GLY A 2 -3.64 14.60 6.81
CA GLY A 2 -3.76 13.50 7.77
C GLY A 2 -4.18 12.18 7.09
N ASP A 3 -4.08 12.13 5.75
CA ASP A 3 -4.76 11.12 4.94
C ASP A 3 -3.99 9.79 4.86
N VAL A 4 -2.65 9.81 4.95
CA VAL A 4 -1.82 8.58 4.97
C VAL A 4 -2.14 7.70 6.18
N PHE A 5 -2.16 8.28 7.39
CA PHE A 5 -2.45 7.51 8.61
C PHE A 5 -3.89 7.00 8.63
N LYS A 6 -4.84 7.82 8.16
CA LYS A 6 -6.24 7.40 8.01
C LYS A 6 -6.37 6.29 6.95
N ALA A 7 -5.60 6.35 5.88
CA ALA A 7 -5.55 5.31 4.87
C ALA A 7 -4.96 4.00 5.43
N LEU A 8 -3.94 4.06 6.28
CA LEU A 8 -3.33 2.88 6.92
C LEU A 8 -4.18 2.28 8.05
N ALA A 9 -5.13 3.02 8.62
CA ALA A 9 -5.96 2.52 9.73
C ALA A 9 -6.87 1.33 9.33
N ASP A 10 -7.21 1.21 8.05
CA ASP A 10 -8.13 0.17 7.56
C ASP A 10 -7.39 -1.14 7.23
N PRO A 11 -7.89 -2.29 7.68
CA PRO A 11 -7.24 -3.57 7.47
C PRO A 11 -7.22 -4.00 6.00
N THR A 12 -8.25 -3.67 5.22
CA THR A 12 -8.31 -4.00 3.79
C THR A 12 -7.32 -3.16 2.99
N ARG A 13 -7.18 -1.87 3.32
CA ARG A 13 -6.15 -1.00 2.75
C ARG A 13 -4.74 -1.48 3.06
N ARG A 14 -4.50 -1.94 4.30
CA ARG A 14 -3.22 -2.58 4.65
C ARG A 14 -2.97 -3.86 3.87
N ALA A 15 -3.97 -4.73 3.72
CA ALA A 15 -3.85 -5.93 2.91
C ALA A 15 -3.55 -5.62 1.43
N LEU A 16 -4.16 -4.57 0.87
CA LEU A 16 -3.87 -4.10 -0.49
C LEU A 16 -2.42 -3.61 -0.63
N LEU A 17 -1.93 -2.84 0.34
CA LEU A 17 -0.56 -2.36 0.33
C LEU A 17 0.44 -3.52 0.48
N ASP A 18 0.14 -4.50 1.33
CA ASP A 18 0.95 -5.70 1.53
C ASP A 18 1.04 -6.55 0.25
N GLU A 19 -0.08 -6.70 -0.47
CA GLU A 19 -0.11 -7.36 -1.78
C GLU A 19 0.68 -6.58 -2.85
N LEU A 20 0.58 -5.26 -2.86
CA LEU A 20 1.37 -4.41 -3.76
C LEU A 20 2.86 -4.39 -3.39
N GLN A 21 3.19 -4.60 -2.11
CA GLN A 21 4.56 -4.74 -1.62
C GLN A 21 5.18 -6.07 -2.04
N ASP A 22 4.42 -7.17 -1.96
CA ASP A 22 4.85 -8.49 -2.46
C ASP A 22 5.01 -8.47 -3.98
N ARG A 23 4.06 -7.85 -4.68
CA ARG A 23 4.07 -7.77 -6.13
C ARG A 23 3.56 -6.42 -6.62
N ASP A 24 4.48 -5.62 -7.14
CA ASP A 24 4.15 -4.33 -7.73
C ASP A 24 3.56 -4.47 -9.15
N GLY A 25 2.86 -3.42 -9.62
CA GLY A 25 2.37 -3.35 -11.00
C GLY A 25 1.26 -4.36 -11.29
N GLN A 26 0.27 -4.46 -10.39
CA GLN A 26 -0.85 -5.38 -10.53
C GLN A 26 -2.11 -4.69 -11.04
N THR A 27 -2.92 -5.41 -11.81
CA THR A 27 -4.23 -4.91 -12.21
C THR A 27 -5.25 -5.00 -11.06
N LEU A 28 -6.34 -4.23 -11.15
CA LEU A 28 -7.46 -4.32 -10.20
C LEU A 28 -7.99 -5.77 -10.05
N PHE A 29 -8.03 -6.50 -11.17
CA PHE A 29 -8.49 -7.88 -11.19
C PHE A 29 -7.52 -8.83 -10.47
N GLU A 30 -6.21 -8.65 -10.67
CA GLU A 30 -5.18 -9.43 -9.96
C GLU A 30 -5.22 -9.17 -8.47
N LEU A 31 -5.29 -7.91 -8.04
CA LEU A 31 -5.42 -7.54 -6.63
C LEU A 31 -6.66 -8.18 -6.00
N CYS A 32 -7.81 -8.10 -6.66
CA CYS A 32 -9.03 -8.71 -6.17
C CYS A 32 -8.89 -10.24 -6.02
N THR A 33 -8.25 -10.89 -7.00
CA THR A 33 -8.01 -12.34 -6.98
C THR A 33 -7.07 -12.72 -5.84
N ARG A 34 -5.96 -11.99 -5.68
CA ARG A 34 -4.96 -12.21 -4.63
C ARG A 34 -5.52 -12.00 -3.22
N LEU A 35 -6.31 -10.95 -3.02
CA LEU A 35 -6.99 -10.71 -1.75
C LEU A 35 -7.94 -11.85 -1.38
N LEU A 36 -8.66 -12.42 -2.34
CA LEU A 36 -9.48 -13.61 -2.12
C LEU A 36 -8.64 -14.82 -1.70
N HIS A 37 -7.46 -15.01 -2.29
CA HIS A 37 -6.52 -16.06 -1.87
C HIS A 37 -6.00 -15.87 -0.43
N ARG A 38 -5.89 -14.61 0.04
CA ARG A 38 -5.57 -14.30 1.44
C ARG A 38 -6.76 -14.39 2.40
N GLY A 39 -7.96 -14.74 1.92
CA GLY A 39 -9.18 -14.78 2.72
C GLY A 39 -9.79 -13.40 2.99
N VAL A 40 -9.32 -12.35 2.31
CA VAL A 40 -9.92 -11.01 2.37
C VAL A 40 -11.06 -10.96 1.36
N SER A 41 -12.28 -11.22 1.82
CA SER A 41 -13.48 -11.11 0.99
C SER A 41 -13.87 -9.64 0.83
N SER A 42 -13.35 -9.00 -0.20
CA SER A 42 -13.70 -7.63 -0.58
C SER A 42 -14.22 -7.61 -2.01
N SER A 43 -15.32 -6.91 -2.24
CA SER A 43 -15.90 -6.74 -3.57
C SER A 43 -15.02 -5.80 -4.42
N ARG A 44 -15.00 -6.00 -5.74
CA ARG A 44 -14.22 -5.15 -6.67
C ARG A 44 -14.47 -3.66 -6.48
N GLN A 45 -15.71 -3.28 -6.18
CA GLN A 45 -16.09 -1.90 -5.93
C GLN A 45 -15.45 -1.36 -4.64
N ALA A 46 -15.46 -2.15 -3.56
CA ALA A 46 -14.78 -1.80 -2.31
C ALA A 46 -13.26 -1.65 -2.54
N VAL A 47 -12.65 -2.59 -3.26
CA VAL A 47 -11.23 -2.52 -3.63
C VAL A 47 -10.92 -1.25 -4.44
N SER A 48 -11.76 -0.93 -5.43
CA SER A 48 -11.58 0.29 -6.23
C SER A 48 -11.69 1.56 -5.38
N GLN A 49 -12.61 1.61 -4.43
CA GLN A 49 -12.75 2.75 -3.52
C GLN A 49 -11.56 2.85 -2.55
N HIS A 50 -11.07 1.72 -2.05
CA HIS A 50 -9.87 1.68 -1.23
C HIS A 50 -8.63 2.15 -1.99
N LEU A 51 -8.47 1.74 -3.24
CA LEU A 51 -7.39 2.20 -4.12
C LEU A 51 -7.46 3.71 -4.37
N ASP A 52 -8.66 4.26 -4.55
CA ASP A 52 -8.86 5.70 -4.71
C ASP A 52 -8.39 6.48 -3.47
N VAL A 53 -8.74 6.00 -2.27
CA VAL A 53 -8.26 6.59 -1.01
C VAL A 53 -6.74 6.47 -0.86
N LEU A 54 -6.16 5.33 -1.25
CA LEU A 54 -4.71 5.12 -1.22
C LEU A 54 -3.98 6.01 -2.23
N GLU A 55 -4.55 6.22 -3.41
CA GLU A 55 -4.06 7.11 -4.46
C GLU A 55 -4.12 8.58 -3.98
N GLN A 56 -5.23 9.00 -3.37
CA GLN A 56 -5.36 10.33 -2.75
C GLN A 56 -4.36 10.56 -1.60
N ALA A 57 -4.03 9.50 -0.86
CA ALA A 57 -3.00 9.54 0.18
C ALA A 57 -1.56 9.52 -0.39
N GLY A 58 -1.39 9.29 -1.69
CA GLY A 58 -0.10 9.15 -2.36
C GLY A 58 0.61 7.82 -2.10
N LEU A 59 -0.09 6.83 -1.52
CA LEU A 59 0.47 5.52 -1.17
C LEU A 59 0.44 4.52 -2.34
N VAL A 60 -0.38 4.80 -3.36
CA VAL A 60 -0.51 3.98 -4.56
C VAL A 60 -0.42 4.87 -5.79
N ARG A 61 0.36 4.42 -6.77
CA ARG A 61 0.43 5.02 -8.10
C ARG A 61 -0.35 4.18 -9.09
N ARG A 62 -1.22 4.84 -9.86
CA ARG A 62 -1.94 4.24 -10.97
C ARG A 62 -1.22 4.56 -12.28
N ARG A 63 -0.87 3.52 -13.04
CA ARG A 63 -0.30 3.62 -14.39
C ARG A 63 -1.22 2.94 -15.39
N ARG A 64 -1.68 3.67 -16.40
CA ARG A 64 -2.44 3.10 -17.51
C ARG A 64 -1.49 2.68 -18.63
N GLU A 65 -1.54 1.42 -19.02
CA GLU A 65 -0.76 0.89 -20.14
C GLU A 65 -1.70 0.14 -21.09
N GLY A 66 -1.95 0.78 -22.25
CA GLY A 66 -2.95 0.32 -23.21
C GLY A 66 -4.36 0.26 -22.62
N ARG A 67 -4.93 -0.96 -22.56
CA ARG A 67 -6.26 -1.23 -21.99
C ARG A 67 -6.22 -1.61 -20.51
N TYR A 68 -5.03 -1.76 -19.93
CA TYR A 68 -4.87 -2.21 -18.55
C TYR A 68 -4.45 -1.05 -17.65
N THR A 69 -4.96 -1.10 -16.42
CA THR A 69 -4.61 -0.16 -15.36
C THR A 69 -3.85 -0.92 -14.30
N PHE A 70 -2.57 -0.61 -14.21
CA PHE A 70 -1.65 -1.16 -13.23
C PHE A 70 -1.60 -0.25 -12.01
N HIS A 71 -1.55 -0.87 -10.84
CA HIS A 71 -1.42 -0.20 -9.56
C HIS A 71 -0.10 -0.65 -8.95
N SER A 72 0.66 0.33 -8.47
CA SER A 72 1.97 0.16 -7.88
C SER A 72 2.00 0.82 -6.52
N LEU A 73 2.76 0.25 -5.58
CA LEU A 73 2.99 0.83 -4.28
C LEU A 73 3.90 2.07 -4.42
N ASP A 74 3.52 3.15 -3.76
CA ASP A 74 4.35 4.33 -3.61
C ASP A 74 4.59 4.61 -2.12
N THR A 75 5.74 4.18 -1.62
CA THR A 75 6.17 4.44 -0.25
C THR A 75 6.93 5.76 -0.10
N SER A 76 7.04 6.57 -1.16
CA SER A 76 7.73 7.86 -1.12
C SER A 76 7.17 8.82 -0.06
N PRO A 77 5.84 8.97 0.14
CA PRO A 77 5.33 9.81 1.21
C PRO A 77 5.56 9.21 2.61
N LEU A 78 5.61 7.89 2.74
CA LEU A 78 5.98 7.23 4.00
C LEU A 78 7.45 7.49 4.35
N ARG A 79 8.36 7.35 3.38
CA ARG A 79 9.79 7.66 3.56
C ARG A 79 10.01 9.13 3.93
N ALA A 80 9.31 10.06 3.28
CA ALA A 80 9.41 11.47 3.63
C ALA A 80 8.97 11.76 5.08
N ILE A 81 7.96 11.04 5.59
CA ILE A 81 7.53 11.14 6.99
C ILE A 81 8.56 10.49 7.94
N THR A 82 9.12 9.32 7.59
CA THR A 82 10.17 8.66 8.37
C THR A 82 11.49 9.44 8.37
N GLU A 83 11.82 10.15 7.29
CA GLU A 83 12.98 11.05 7.24
C GLU A 83 12.73 12.32 8.06
N ARG A 84 11.48 12.81 8.10
CA ARG A 84 11.05 13.97 8.89
C ARG A 84 10.99 13.67 10.39
N TRP A 85 10.49 12.48 10.75
CA TRP A 85 10.50 11.90 12.08
C TRP A 85 11.35 10.64 12.03
N ARG A 86 12.66 10.85 12.15
CA ARG A 86 13.65 9.79 12.34
C ARG A 86 13.27 9.04 13.62
N ILE A 87 12.45 8.00 13.48
CA ILE A 87 12.36 6.95 14.48
C ILE A 87 13.50 6.05 14.11
N ASP A 88 14.69 6.36 14.64
CA ASP A 88 15.79 5.42 14.63
C ASP A 88 15.22 4.11 15.23
N PRO A 89 15.25 2.97 14.52
CA PRO A 89 15.03 1.71 15.21
C PRO A 89 16.08 1.72 16.31
N GLU A 90 15.67 1.60 17.57
CA GLU A 90 16.62 1.47 18.67
C GLU A 90 17.71 0.51 18.23
N GLU A 91 18.91 1.06 18.07
CA GLU A 91 20.13 0.32 17.81
C GLU A 91 20.20 -0.70 18.94
N GLY A 92 19.76 -1.93 18.67
CA GLY A 92 19.96 -3.04 19.58
C GLY A 92 21.44 -3.04 19.94
N PRO A 93 21.78 -3.08 21.24
CA PRO A 93 23.13 -2.76 21.67
C PRO A 93 24.14 -3.58 20.89
N CYS A 94 25.08 -2.84 20.30
CA CYS A 94 26.34 -3.33 19.80
C CYS A 94 26.90 -4.41 20.75
N GLY A 95 26.82 -5.66 20.31
CA GLY A 95 27.45 -6.81 20.92
C GLY A 95 28.22 -7.56 19.85
N SER A 96 29.29 -6.94 19.35
CA SER A 96 30.38 -7.68 18.72
C SER A 96 31.31 -8.25 19.80
N PRO A 97 32.26 -9.09 19.39
CA PRO A 97 32.25 -10.55 19.38
C PRO A 97 32.60 -11.24 20.71
#